data_AF-A0A7W0VLL1-F1
#
_entry.id   AF-A0A7W0VLL1-F1
#
_cell.length_a   1.000
_cell.length_b   1.000
_cell.length_c   1.000
_cell.angle_alpha   90.00
_cell.angle_beta   90.00
_cell.angle_gamma   90.00
#
_symmetry.space_group_name_H-M   'P 1'
#
loop_
_entity.id
_entity.type
_entity.pdbx_description
1 polymer ?
#
loop_
_entity_poly.entity_id
_entity_poly.type
_entity_poly.pdbx_seq_one_letter_code
_entity_poly.pdbx_strand_id
1 'polypeptide(L)'
;MKRTEHRIALVLALAACGSSAPSKPQPTAAPATWPVPAGWKHELIPFPLEFAPTLAHRGVEELRFPPGFLDEASPNRWSYAFVWRLEDPAVLDAPKLAAELAAYLRGLLV
;
A
#
# COMPACT_ATOMS: atom_id res chain seq x y z
N MET A 1 25.30 -76.28 -3.65
CA MET A 1 25.69 -75.32 -2.60
C MET A 1 25.88 -73.95 -3.22
N LYS A 2 25.54 -72.90 -2.45
CA LYS A 2 25.51 -71.45 -2.76
C LYS A 2 24.17 -70.90 -3.28
N ARG A 3 23.28 -70.63 -2.32
CA ARG A 3 22.20 -69.63 -2.41
C ARG A 3 22.86 -68.25 -2.49
N THR A 4 22.49 -67.46 -3.49
CA THR A 4 22.77 -66.03 -3.52
C THR A 4 21.42 -65.33 -3.36
N GLU A 5 21.21 -64.71 -2.21
CA GLU A 5 19.98 -64.00 -1.89
C GLU A 5 19.97 -62.66 -2.64
N HIS A 6 19.06 -62.53 -3.61
CA HIS A 6 18.79 -61.26 -4.27
C HIS A 6 17.95 -60.39 -3.34
N ARG A 7 18.63 -59.52 -2.58
CA ARG A 7 17.99 -58.45 -1.82
C ARG A 7 17.31 -57.50 -2.80
N ILE A 8 15.99 -57.57 -2.81
CA ILE A 8 15.08 -56.64 -3.48
C ILE A 8 15.35 -55.23 -2.92
N ALA A 9 15.87 -54.33 -3.76
CA ALA A 9 15.89 -52.90 -3.48
C ALA A 9 14.76 -52.26 -4.29
N LEU A 10 13.61 -52.06 -3.64
CA LEU A 10 12.50 -51.27 -4.19
C LEU A 10 12.90 -49.79 -4.15
N VAL A 11 13.35 -49.26 -5.28
CA VAL A 11 13.59 -47.81 -5.43
C VAL A 11 12.25 -47.15 -5.74
N LEU A 12 11.63 -46.55 -4.73
CA LEU A 12 10.50 -45.63 -4.88
C LEU A 12 11.00 -44.32 -5.48
N ALA A 13 10.89 -44.18 -6.80
CA ALA A 13 11.07 -42.90 -7.47
C ALA A 13 9.82 -42.03 -7.25
N LEU A 14 9.87 -41.11 -6.27
CA LEU A 14 8.90 -40.02 -6.20
C LEU A 14 9.20 -39.04 -7.35
N ALA A 15 8.44 -39.14 -8.44
CA ALA A 15 8.34 -38.09 -9.43
C ALA A 15 7.55 -36.92 -8.81
N ALA A 16 8.25 -35.98 -8.17
CA ALA A 16 7.66 -34.73 -7.75
C ALA A 16 7.37 -33.87 -8.99
N CYS A 17 6.14 -33.88 -9.47
CA CYS A 17 5.65 -32.87 -10.41
C CYS A 17 5.69 -31.50 -9.70
N GLY A 18 6.72 -30.72 -10.00
CA GLY A 18 6.77 -29.31 -9.61
C GLY A 18 5.70 -28.53 -10.38
N SER A 19 4.51 -28.40 -9.80
CA SER A 19 3.52 -27.41 -10.24
C SER A 19 4.08 -26.02 -10.00
N SER A 20 4.66 -25.43 -11.02
CA SER A 20 4.96 -24.00 -11.06
C SER A 20 3.62 -23.26 -11.17
N ALA A 21 3.02 -22.89 -10.04
CA ALA A 21 1.91 -21.95 -10.06
C ALA A 21 2.43 -20.62 -10.65
N PRO A 22 1.68 -19.96 -11.55
CA PRO A 22 2.09 -18.65 -12.05
C PRO A 22 2.20 -17.68 -10.88
N SER A 23 3.42 -17.18 -10.63
CA SER A 23 3.65 -16.14 -9.65
C SER A 23 2.89 -14.90 -10.09
N LYS A 24 2.02 -14.37 -9.24
CA LYS A 24 1.39 -13.05 -9.46
C LYS A 24 2.52 -12.05 -9.77
N PRO A 25 2.35 -11.13 -10.74
CA PRO A 25 3.34 -10.11 -11.01
C PRO A 25 3.66 -9.37 -9.70
N GLN A 26 4.85 -9.59 -9.17
CA GLN A 26 5.31 -8.92 -7.97
C GLN A 26 5.88 -7.57 -8.41
N PRO A 27 5.35 -6.43 -7.92
CA PRO A 27 5.91 -5.13 -8.23
C PRO A 27 7.39 -5.13 -7.85
N THR A 28 8.27 -5.08 -8.85
CA THR A 28 9.73 -5.24 -8.70
C THR A 28 10.42 -3.93 -8.30
N ALA A 29 9.66 -2.85 -8.09
CA ALA A 29 10.18 -1.58 -7.62
C ALA A 29 9.81 -1.37 -6.15
N ALA A 30 10.79 -1.00 -5.33
CA ALA A 30 10.50 -0.38 -4.03
C ALA A 30 9.53 0.79 -4.26
N PRO A 31 8.57 1.05 -3.35
CA PRO A 31 7.60 2.12 -3.53
C PRO A 31 8.32 3.43 -3.84
N ALA A 32 7.88 4.12 -4.90
CA ALA A 32 8.44 5.43 -5.23
C ALA A 32 8.36 6.34 -3.99
N THR A 33 9.52 6.84 -3.55
CA THR A 33 9.61 7.80 -2.45
C THR A 33 9.02 9.12 -2.90
N TRP A 34 8.17 9.72 -2.06
CA TRP A 34 7.62 11.05 -2.30
C TRP A 34 8.32 12.07 -1.40
N PRO A 35 9.31 12.82 -1.93
CA PRO A 35 10.20 13.64 -1.11
C PRO A 35 9.47 14.80 -0.44
N VAL A 36 9.98 15.21 0.72
CA VAL A 36 9.53 16.44 1.40
C VAL A 36 10.35 17.61 0.86
N PRO A 37 9.72 18.63 0.25
CA PRO A 37 10.44 19.81 -0.22
C PRO A 37 11.12 20.55 0.94
N ALA A 38 12.23 21.23 0.65
CA ALA A 38 12.97 21.96 1.67
C ALA A 38 12.08 23.00 2.38
N GLY A 39 12.11 22.99 3.73
CA GLY A 39 11.33 23.91 4.56
C GLY A 39 9.84 23.56 4.71
N TRP A 40 9.34 22.52 4.04
CA TRP A 40 7.98 22.04 4.23
C TRP A 40 7.87 21.19 5.49
N LYS A 41 6.74 21.29 6.18
CA LYS A 41 6.37 20.34 7.23
C LYS A 41 5.74 19.11 6.58
N HIS A 42 5.82 17.98 7.27
CA HIS A 42 5.16 16.74 6.85
C HIS A 42 4.46 16.06 8.03
N GLU A 43 3.44 15.26 7.72
CA GLU A 43 2.78 14.38 8.66
C GLU A 43 2.49 13.03 8.00
N LEU A 44 2.40 11.99 8.84
CA LEU A 44 2.01 10.64 8.46
C LEU A 44 0.84 10.24 9.34
N ILE A 45 -0.31 9.92 8.73
CA ILE A 45 -1.53 9.55 9.43
C ILE A 45 -1.92 8.12 9.01
N PRO A 46 -1.92 7.14 9.92
CA PRO A 46 -2.34 5.79 9.57
C PRO A 46 -3.83 5.75 9.25
N PHE A 47 -4.22 4.92 8.28
CA PHE A 47 -5.63 4.52 8.14
C PHE A 47 -6.00 3.51 9.24
N PRO A 48 -7.26 3.52 9.76
CA PRO A 48 -8.36 4.40 9.37
C PRO A 48 -8.17 5.84 9.83
N LEU A 49 -8.55 6.80 8.99
CA LEU A 49 -8.47 8.22 9.32
C LEU A 49 -9.57 8.56 10.33
N GLU A 50 -9.19 9.00 11.53
CA GLU A 50 -10.14 9.31 12.61
C GLU A 50 -11.19 10.35 12.20
N PHE A 51 -10.79 11.34 11.40
CA PHE A 51 -11.66 12.40 10.90
C PHE A 51 -12.55 11.95 9.72
N ALA A 52 -12.25 10.82 9.08
CA ALA A 52 -13.00 10.28 7.95
C ALA A 52 -13.22 8.76 8.09
N PRO A 53 -13.92 8.31 9.15
CA PRO A 53 -13.99 6.89 9.54
C PRO A 53 -14.76 6.01 8.55
N THR A 54 -15.47 6.58 7.59
CA THR A 54 -16.16 5.85 6.52
C THR A 54 -15.23 5.37 5.41
N LEU A 55 -13.99 5.88 5.36
CA LEU A 55 -12.95 5.42 4.43
C LEU A 55 -12.33 4.12 4.95
N ALA A 56 -12.79 2.99 4.41
CA ALA A 56 -12.41 1.66 4.86
C ALA A 56 -11.08 1.14 4.27
N HIS A 57 -10.13 2.04 4.01
CA HIS A 57 -8.80 1.68 3.48
C HIS A 57 -7.83 1.25 4.58
N ARG A 58 -6.72 0.64 4.17
CA ARG A 58 -5.54 0.40 5.03
C ARG A 58 -4.31 1.05 4.43
N GLY A 59 -3.37 1.43 5.29
CA GLY A 59 -2.10 2.02 4.89
C GLY A 59 -1.86 3.35 5.59
N VAL A 60 -1.24 4.31 4.90
CA VAL A 60 -0.84 5.60 5.48
C VAL A 60 -1.17 6.76 4.54
N GLU A 61 -1.74 7.82 5.10
CA GLU A 61 -1.78 9.13 4.49
C GLU A 61 -0.48 9.89 4.78
N GLU A 62 0.06 10.46 3.72
CA GLU A 62 1.26 11.25 3.69
C GLU A 62 0.87 12.71 3.41
N LEU A 63 1.17 13.67 4.29
CA LEU A 63 0.81 15.09 4.15
C LEU A 63 2.04 15.99 4.07
N ARG A 64 1.97 17.05 3.23
CA ARG A 64 3.04 18.01 2.90
C ARG A 64 2.46 19.41 3.05
N PHE A 65 3.02 20.19 3.96
CA PHE A 65 2.57 21.56 4.23
C PHE A 65 3.65 22.57 3.84
N PRO A 66 3.35 23.51 2.92
CA PRO A 66 4.28 24.57 2.56
C PRO A 66 4.53 25.55 3.73
N PRO A 67 5.63 26.31 3.68
CA PRO A 67 5.83 27.44 4.58
C PRO A 67 4.62 28.39 4.57
N GLY A 68 4.17 28.77 5.76
CA GLY A 68 3.02 29.67 5.94
C GLY A 68 1.64 29.03 5.78
N PHE A 69 1.48 27.70 5.78
CA PHE A 69 0.15 27.09 5.63
C PHE A 69 -0.87 27.45 6.74
N LEU A 70 -0.39 27.82 7.94
CA LEU A 70 -1.22 28.33 9.03
C LEU A 70 -1.17 29.85 9.17
N ASP A 71 -0.41 30.54 8.31
CA ASP A 71 -0.28 31.99 8.35
C ASP A 71 -1.38 32.64 7.51
N GLU A 72 -2.15 33.55 8.14
CA GLU A 72 -3.27 34.22 7.49
C GLU A 72 -2.87 35.15 6.36
N ALA A 73 -1.65 35.69 6.40
CA ALA A 73 -1.12 36.59 5.37
C ALA A 73 -0.43 35.84 4.22
N SER A 74 -0.22 34.53 4.35
CA SER A 74 0.51 33.74 3.36
C SER A 74 -0.37 33.36 2.17
N PRO A 75 0.14 33.41 0.93
CA PRO A 75 -0.55 32.84 -0.23
C PRO A 75 -0.73 31.32 -0.14
N ASN A 76 0.00 30.66 0.77
CA ASN A 76 -0.07 29.22 0.99
C ASN A 76 -1.06 28.83 2.10
N ARG A 77 -1.79 29.77 2.69
CA ARG A 77 -2.73 29.49 3.78
C ARG A 77 -3.67 28.34 3.38
N TRP A 78 -3.81 27.36 4.27
CA TRP A 78 -4.63 26.15 4.09
C TRP A 78 -4.34 25.34 2.82
N SER A 79 -3.17 25.53 2.20
CA SER A 79 -2.70 24.71 1.10
C SER A 79 -1.88 23.54 1.63
N TYR A 80 -2.08 22.35 1.06
CA TYR A 80 -1.29 21.17 1.35
C TYR A 80 -1.34 20.20 0.16
N ALA A 81 -0.38 19.29 0.10
CA ALA A 81 -0.42 18.15 -0.80
C ALA A 81 -0.48 16.86 0.02
N PHE A 82 -1.10 15.82 -0.52
CA PHE A 82 -1.17 14.53 0.14
C PHE A 82 -1.06 13.35 -0.83
N VAL A 83 -0.67 12.19 -0.31
CA VAL A 83 -0.69 10.89 -0.99
C VAL A 83 -1.29 9.87 -0.04
N TRP A 84 -2.21 9.04 -0.55
CA TRP A 84 -2.64 7.83 0.16
C TRP A 84 -1.84 6.64 -0.34
N ARG A 85 -1.02 6.04 0.53
CA ARG A 85 -0.36 4.76 0.28
C ARG A 85 -1.25 3.64 0.77
N LEU A 86 -2.09 3.14 -0.14
CA LEU A 86 -3.06 2.11 0.16
C LEU A 86 -2.43 0.71 0.03
N GLU A 87 -2.71 -0.14 1.01
CA GLU A 87 -2.32 -1.55 1.02
C GLU A 87 -3.42 -2.46 0.48
N ASP A 88 -4.66 -1.99 0.50
CA ASP A 88 -5.79 -2.69 -0.07
C ASP A 88 -5.82 -2.57 -1.60
N PRO A 89 -6.37 -3.57 -2.32
CA PRO A 89 -6.49 -3.54 -3.77
C PRO A 89 -7.64 -2.61 -4.21
N ALA A 90 -7.68 -1.38 -3.71
CA ALA A 90 -8.69 -0.39 -4.07
C ALA A 90 -8.71 -0.18 -5.58
N VAL A 91 -9.87 -0.41 -6.19
CA VAL A 91 -10.13 0.00 -7.57
C VAL A 91 -10.86 1.34 -7.50
N LEU A 92 -10.12 2.41 -7.75
CA LEU A 92 -10.63 3.77 -7.74
C LEU A 92 -10.95 4.20 -9.17
N ASP A 93 -12.19 4.01 -9.59
CA ASP A 93 -12.72 4.72 -10.76
C ASP A 93 -13.07 6.17 -10.39
N ALA A 94 -13.37 7.01 -11.39
CA ALA A 94 -13.65 8.42 -11.15
C ALA A 94 -14.83 8.66 -10.18
N PRO A 95 -15.99 7.97 -10.30
CA PRO A 95 -17.08 8.10 -9.33
C PRO A 95 -16.69 7.71 -7.90
N LYS A 96 -15.98 6.59 -7.73
CA LYS A 96 -15.55 6.10 -6.42
C LYS A 96 -14.55 7.05 -5.77
N LEU A 97 -13.55 7.51 -6.52
CA LEU A 97 -12.57 8.49 -6.06
C LEU A 97 -13.24 9.80 -5.63
N ALA A 98 -14.20 10.29 -6.43
CA ALA A 98 -14.93 11.52 -6.09
C ALA A 98 -15.73 11.37 -4.78
N ALA A 99 -16.39 10.24 -4.57
CA ALA A 99 -17.13 9.97 -3.34
C ALA A 99 -16.22 9.91 -2.10
N GLU A 100 -15.04 9.29 -2.23
CA GLU A 100 -14.08 9.16 -1.13
C GLU A 100 -13.39 10.48 -0.80
N LEU A 101 -12.96 11.25 -1.80
CA LEU A 101 -12.44 12.61 -1.58
C LEU A 101 -13.50 13.52 -0.95
N ALA A 102 -14.78 13.36 -1.31
CA ALA A 102 -15.85 14.10 -0.65
C ALA A 102 -16.02 13.70 0.82
N ALA A 103 -15.90 12.41 1.16
CA ALA A 103 -15.92 11.95 2.55
C ALA A 103 -14.71 12.49 3.35
N TYR A 104 -13.52 12.43 2.75
CA TYR A 104 -12.28 12.97 3.31
C TYR A 104 -12.40 14.47 3.64
N LEU A 105 -12.75 15.28 2.63
CA LEU A 105 -12.81 16.73 2.78
C LEU A 105 -13.90 17.18 3.77
N ARG A 106 -15.05 16.50 3.80
CA ARG A 106 -16.08 16.77 4.82
C ARG A 106 -15.59 16.44 6.22
N GLY A 107 -14.82 15.37 6.36
CA GLY A 107 -14.22 14.96 7.63
C GLY A 107 -13.23 15.98 8.21
N LEU A 108 -12.60 16.82 7.36
CA LEU A 108 -11.67 17.87 7.82
C LEU A 108 -12.36 19.18 8.27
N LEU A 109 -13.65 19.35 7.96
CA LEU A 109 -14.39 20.60 8.22
C LEU A 109 -15.14 20.60 9.56
N VAL A 110 -14.91 19.60 10.41
CA VAL A 110 -15.58 19.44 11.73
C VAL A 110 -14.85 20.15 12.86
#